data_AF-A0AAE9SFE2-F1
#
_entry.id   AF-A0AAE9SFE2-F1
#
_cell.length_a   1.000
_cell.length_b   1.000
_cell.length_c   1.000
_cell.angle_alpha   90.00
_cell.angle_beta   90.00
_cell.angle_gamma   90.00
#
_symmetry.space_group_name_H-M   'P 1'
#
loop_
_entity.id
_entity.type
_entity.pdbx_description
1 polymer ?
#
loop_
_entity_poly.entity_id
_entity_poly.type
_entity_poly.pdbx_seq_one_letter_code
_entity_poly.pdbx_strand_id
1 'polypeptide(L)'
;MNTFFSFSQIEGAKEISKEDADKLGNIKKKGIKFGVSFGFNQTFDELVDARISPIDTTLTLQNTSRTSFLLSTTLSFAILSKWLGGGRYYRKLDVSGNPVGDPYFVPSGLSIVTSINLVTFNSALGGAGLFNQKLDGGLGLGYTFGENVQLALTYEMISFRQPRDFLKELNGQTVEVNGSKLMSLNLDDNDYFIDKYIPSISLKIIYILN
;
A
#
# COMPACT_ATOMS: atom_id res chain seq x y z
N MET A 1 -17.90 29.02 -43.75
CA MET A 1 -17.80 27.64 -44.29
C MET A 1 -16.63 26.96 -43.59
N ASN A 2 -16.86 25.74 -43.13
CA ASN A 2 -16.20 25.10 -42.00
C ASN A 2 -14.72 24.76 -42.21
N THR A 3 -13.86 25.32 -41.36
CA THR A 3 -12.55 24.79 -41.02
C THR A 3 -12.76 23.54 -40.17
N PHE A 4 -12.60 22.36 -40.76
CA PHE A 4 -12.48 21.12 -40.00
C PHE A 4 -11.13 21.15 -39.26
N PHE A 5 -11.18 21.35 -37.94
CA PHE A 5 -10.07 20.99 -37.07
C PHE A 5 -9.87 19.48 -37.18
N SER A 6 -8.88 19.07 -37.94
CA SER A 6 -8.29 17.74 -37.83
C SER A 6 -7.68 17.64 -36.43
N PHE A 7 -8.38 16.96 -35.52
CA PHE A 7 -7.74 16.41 -34.33
C PHE A 7 -6.74 15.36 -34.83
N SER A 8 -5.49 15.77 -35.03
CA SER A 8 -4.37 14.86 -35.26
C SER A 8 -4.39 13.81 -34.15
N GLN A 9 -4.38 12.54 -34.54
CA GLN A 9 -4.26 11.41 -33.60
C GLN A 9 -3.12 11.69 -32.63
N ILE A 10 -3.48 11.71 -31.35
CA ILE A 10 -2.58 11.96 -30.23
C ILE A 10 -1.58 10.80 -30.18
N GLU A 11 -0.29 11.11 -29.98
CA GLU A 11 0.75 10.12 -29.68
C GLU A 11 0.22 9.04 -28.71
N GLY A 12 0.56 7.78 -28.95
CA GLY A 12 -0.03 6.72 -28.15
C GLY A 12 0.47 5.31 -28.44
N ALA A 13 -0.25 4.34 -27.89
CA ALA A 13 -0.02 2.92 -28.10
C ALA A 13 -1.22 2.32 -28.84
N LYS A 14 -0.95 1.48 -29.84
CA LYS A 14 -1.96 0.67 -30.51
C LYS A 14 -1.81 -0.78 -30.09
N GLU A 15 -2.91 -1.39 -29.65
CA GLU A 15 -2.97 -2.84 -29.45
C GLU A 15 -2.83 -3.56 -30.80
N ILE A 16 -1.97 -4.58 -30.84
CA ILE A 16 -1.72 -5.43 -32.02
C ILE A 16 -1.96 -6.89 -31.66
N SER A 17 -2.21 -7.72 -32.68
CA SER A 17 -2.33 -9.16 -32.46
C SER A 17 -0.97 -9.77 -32.09
N LYS A 18 -1.01 -10.93 -31.42
CA LYS A 18 0.21 -11.70 -31.12
C LYS A 18 0.94 -12.09 -32.40
N GLU A 19 0.20 -12.49 -33.43
CA GLU A 19 0.77 -12.91 -34.72
C GLU A 19 1.53 -11.77 -35.40
N ASP A 20 0.99 -10.55 -35.34
CA ASP A 20 1.67 -9.36 -35.88
C ASP A 20 2.91 -9.01 -35.06
N ALA A 21 2.86 -9.15 -33.73
CA ALA A 21 4.01 -8.94 -32.86
C ALA A 21 5.12 -9.97 -33.13
N ASP A 22 4.77 -11.25 -33.29
CA ASP A 22 5.71 -12.34 -33.56
C ASP A 22 6.39 -12.17 -34.93
N LYS A 23 5.68 -11.67 -35.94
CA LYS A 23 6.26 -11.33 -37.27
C LYS A 23 7.27 -10.19 -37.21
N LEU A 24 7.08 -9.23 -36.29
CA LEU A 24 7.97 -8.08 -36.14
C LEU A 24 9.24 -8.42 -35.33
N GLY A 25 9.20 -9.45 -34.47
CA GLY A 25 10.33 -9.86 -33.64
C GLY A 25 10.66 -8.89 -32.50
N ASN A 26 11.69 -9.20 -31.71
CA ASN A 26 12.24 -8.35 -30.62
C ASN A 26 11.21 -7.81 -29.60
N ILE A 27 10.23 -8.64 -29.21
CA ILE A 27 9.16 -8.23 -28.29
C ILE A 27 9.72 -7.92 -26.90
N LYS A 28 9.66 -6.65 -26.50
CA LYS A 28 10.06 -6.20 -25.15
C LYS A 28 8.99 -6.56 -24.13
N LYS A 29 9.37 -7.13 -22.98
CA LYS A 29 8.43 -7.48 -21.91
C LYS A 29 8.48 -6.43 -20.79
N LYS A 30 7.36 -5.76 -20.53
CA LYS A 30 7.20 -4.91 -19.33
C LYS A 30 6.74 -5.77 -18.15
N GLY A 31 7.67 -6.53 -17.55
CA GLY A 31 7.34 -7.51 -16.50
C GLY A 31 7.18 -6.92 -15.09
N ILE A 32 7.78 -5.76 -14.83
CA ILE A 32 7.78 -5.06 -13.55
C ILE A 32 7.07 -3.72 -13.74
N LYS A 33 6.13 -3.42 -12.85
CA LYS A 33 5.34 -2.19 -12.84
C LYS A 33 5.53 -1.49 -11.50
N PHE A 34 5.69 -0.18 -11.54
CA PHE A 34 5.74 0.67 -10.35
C PHE A 34 4.41 1.39 -10.19
N GLY A 35 3.98 1.64 -8.96
CA GLY A 35 2.71 2.30 -8.70
C GLY A 35 2.61 2.89 -7.30
N VAL A 36 1.52 3.61 -7.11
CA VAL A 36 1.07 4.11 -5.80
C VAL A 36 -0.22 3.42 -5.44
N SER A 37 -0.46 3.19 -4.16
CA SER A 37 -1.64 2.47 -3.72
C SER A 37 -2.28 3.03 -2.48
N PHE A 38 -3.61 2.96 -2.46
CA PHE A 38 -4.43 3.21 -1.29
C PHE A 38 -4.99 1.88 -0.77
N GLY A 39 -4.72 1.57 0.49
CA GLY A 39 -5.03 0.30 1.13
C GLY A 39 -5.98 0.45 2.30
N PHE A 40 -6.93 -0.46 2.41
CA PHE A 40 -7.71 -0.70 3.62
C PHE A 40 -7.03 -1.85 4.37
N ASN A 41 -6.66 -1.65 5.62
CA ASN A 41 -5.90 -2.60 6.41
C ASN A 41 -6.66 -3.02 7.67
N GLN A 42 -6.45 -4.28 8.07
CA GLN A 42 -7.00 -4.88 9.27
C GLN A 42 -5.88 -5.65 9.99
N THR A 43 -5.55 -5.24 11.23
CA THR A 43 -4.61 -5.97 12.09
C THR A 43 -5.24 -7.23 12.66
N PHE A 44 -4.42 -8.28 12.84
CA PHE A 44 -4.87 -9.49 13.52
C PHE A 44 -4.93 -9.30 15.03
N ASP A 45 -3.95 -8.60 15.59
CA ASP A 45 -3.85 -8.32 17.02
C ASP A 45 -4.65 -7.08 17.43
N GLU A 46 -5.00 -7.03 18.71
CA GLU A 46 -5.58 -5.85 19.34
C GLU A 46 -4.53 -4.75 19.49
N LEU A 47 -4.95 -3.53 19.16
CA LEU A 47 -4.17 -2.33 19.40
C LEU A 47 -4.68 -1.70 20.69
N VAL A 48 -3.78 -1.51 21.65
CA VAL A 48 -4.11 -0.96 22.96
C VAL A 48 -3.55 0.45 23.07
N ASP A 49 -4.38 1.36 23.58
CA ASP A 49 -3.98 2.70 23.98
C ASP A 49 -3.98 2.81 25.50
N ALA A 50 -2.96 3.47 26.04
CA ALA A 50 -2.72 3.59 27.47
C ALA A 50 -2.78 5.06 27.89
N ARG A 51 -3.68 5.38 28.82
CA ARG A 51 -3.92 6.75 29.27
C ARG A 51 -4.05 6.82 30.77
N ILE A 52 -3.53 7.91 31.36
CA ILE A 52 -3.80 8.24 32.76
C ILE A 52 -5.10 9.05 32.82
N SER A 53 -6.03 8.59 33.65
CA SER A 53 -7.27 9.31 33.95
C SER A 53 -6.95 10.65 34.63
N PRO A 54 -7.47 11.77 34.12
CA PRO A 54 -7.21 13.08 34.70
C PRO A 54 -7.92 13.31 36.04
N ILE A 55 -8.88 12.45 36.41
CA ILE A 55 -9.71 12.61 37.61
C ILE A 55 -9.07 11.90 38.81
N ASP A 56 -8.71 10.63 38.64
CA ASP A 56 -8.29 9.74 39.73
C ASP A 56 -6.88 9.19 39.55
N THR A 57 -6.14 9.64 38.52
CA THR A 57 -4.75 9.24 38.21
C THR A 57 -4.57 7.74 37.96
N THR A 58 -5.67 7.02 37.67
CA THR A 58 -5.61 5.60 37.33
C THR A 58 -5.16 5.39 35.89
N LEU A 59 -4.38 4.34 35.66
CA LEU A 59 -4.04 3.87 34.33
C LEU A 59 -5.26 3.16 33.73
N THR A 60 -5.61 3.57 32.51
CA THR A 60 -6.67 2.95 31.73
C THR A 60 -6.10 2.45 30.41
N LEU A 61 -6.39 1.19 30.11
CA LEU A 61 -6.08 0.58 28.83
C LEU A 61 -7.36 0.42 28.03
N GLN A 62 -7.37 0.98 26.82
CA GLN A 62 -8.52 0.92 25.93
C GLN A 62 -8.12 0.27 24.61
N ASN A 63 -8.92 -0.70 24.17
CA ASN A 63 -8.79 -1.27 22.84
C ASN A 63 -9.17 -0.22 21.79
N THR A 64 -8.35 -0.14 20.75
CA THR A 64 -8.51 0.80 19.66
C THR A 64 -8.84 0.11 18.34
N SER A 65 -9.11 0.89 17.31
CA SER A 65 -9.49 0.34 16.00
C SER A 65 -8.37 -0.50 15.42
N ARG A 66 -8.71 -1.74 15.05
CA ARG A 66 -7.84 -2.64 14.28
C ARG A 66 -7.79 -2.29 12.79
N THR A 67 -8.62 -1.34 12.34
CA THR A 67 -8.64 -0.88 10.95
C THR A 67 -7.79 0.37 10.75
N SER A 68 -7.10 0.44 9.61
CA SER A 68 -6.36 1.62 9.20
C SER A 68 -6.37 1.78 7.67
N PHE A 69 -6.02 2.97 7.20
CA PHE A 69 -5.78 3.22 5.77
C PHE A 69 -4.28 3.40 5.52
N LEU A 70 -3.80 2.86 4.41
CA LEU A 70 -2.39 2.89 4.02
C LEU A 70 -2.24 3.62 2.70
N LEU A 71 -1.32 4.57 2.64
CA LEU A 71 -0.78 5.07 1.37
C LEU A 71 0.60 4.44 1.17
N SER A 72 0.82 3.76 0.05
CA SER A 72 2.04 2.97 -0.18
C SER A 72 2.60 3.22 -1.58
N THR A 73 3.91 3.07 -1.73
CA THR A 73 4.54 2.78 -3.02
C THR A 73 4.57 1.28 -3.25
N THR A 74 4.32 0.86 -4.48
CA THR A 74 4.08 -0.54 -4.81
C THR A 74 4.86 -0.96 -6.06
N LEU A 75 5.46 -2.14 -6.00
CA LEU A 75 6.01 -2.86 -7.15
C LEU A 75 5.13 -4.07 -7.45
N SER A 76 4.85 -4.28 -8.73
CA SER A 76 4.00 -5.35 -9.22
C SER A 76 4.76 -6.16 -10.28
N PHE A 77 4.88 -7.45 -10.01
CA PHE A 77 5.60 -8.42 -10.81
C PHE A 77 4.61 -9.38 -11.43
N ALA A 78 4.41 -9.27 -12.74
CA ALA A 78 3.42 -10.11 -13.41
C ALA A 78 3.81 -11.59 -13.39
N ILE A 79 2.87 -12.46 -13.03
CA ILE A 79 3.05 -13.91 -13.10
C ILE A 79 2.80 -14.33 -14.55
N LEU A 80 3.89 -14.60 -15.28
CA LEU A 80 3.86 -15.01 -16.68
C LEU A 80 3.49 -16.50 -16.81
N SER A 81 2.24 -16.84 -16.47
CA SER A 81 1.67 -18.17 -16.61
C SER A 81 0.59 -18.17 -17.69
N LYS A 82 0.64 -19.10 -18.65
CA LYS A 82 -0.39 -19.23 -19.71
C LYS A 82 -1.79 -19.52 -19.17
N TRP A 83 -1.90 -20.06 -17.96
CA TRP A 83 -3.17 -20.45 -17.34
C TRP A 83 -3.71 -19.38 -16.37
N LEU A 84 -2.83 -18.55 -15.80
CA LEU A 84 -3.14 -17.58 -14.74
C LEU A 84 -2.95 -16.12 -15.18
N GLY A 85 -2.40 -15.90 -16.38
CA GLY A 85 -2.03 -14.60 -16.90
C GLY A 85 -2.22 -14.53 -18.41
N GLY A 86 -2.74 -13.40 -18.85
CA GLY A 86 -2.77 -13.00 -20.25
C GLY A 86 -1.82 -11.84 -20.48
N GLY A 87 -2.00 -11.17 -21.60
CA GLY A 87 -1.40 -9.87 -21.83
C GLY A 87 -1.69 -9.42 -23.24
N ARG A 88 -1.42 -8.16 -23.48
CA ARG A 88 -1.69 -7.52 -24.76
C ARG A 88 -0.38 -7.08 -25.38
N TYR A 89 -0.31 -7.17 -26.69
CA TYR A 89 0.82 -6.71 -27.47
C TYR A 89 0.49 -5.31 -27.95
N TYR A 90 1.46 -4.41 -27.85
CA TYR A 90 1.28 -3.03 -28.22
C TYR A 90 2.45 -2.57 -29.09
N ARG A 91 2.17 -1.53 -29.87
CA ARG A 91 3.16 -0.80 -30.63
C ARG A 91 2.98 0.70 -30.41
N LYS A 92 4.07 1.41 -30.18
CA LYS A 92 4.04 2.88 -30.06
C LYS A 92 3.75 3.49 -31.44
N LEU A 93 3.04 4.61 -31.44
CA LEU A 93 2.77 5.41 -32.63
C LEU A 93 3.44 6.77 -32.50
N ASP A 94 3.93 7.33 -33.61
CA ASP A 94 4.34 8.74 -33.67
C ASP A 94 3.14 9.69 -33.75
N VAL A 95 3.42 11.00 -33.75
CA VAL A 95 2.43 12.08 -33.94
C VAL A 95 1.62 11.98 -35.23
N SER A 96 2.10 11.21 -36.21
CA SER A 96 1.41 10.97 -37.50
C SER A 96 0.63 9.65 -37.49
N GLY A 97 0.60 8.92 -36.36
CA GLY A 97 -0.04 7.62 -36.23
C GLY A 97 0.76 6.46 -36.83
N ASN A 98 2.00 6.68 -37.28
CA ASN A 98 2.83 5.62 -37.83
C ASN A 98 3.50 4.83 -36.71
N PRO A 99 3.64 3.50 -36.86
CA PRO A 99 4.25 2.68 -35.82
C PRO A 99 5.76 2.95 -35.65
N VAL A 100 6.21 3.17 -34.42
CA VAL A 100 7.62 3.42 -34.08
C VAL A 100 8.11 2.41 -33.05
N GLY A 101 9.31 1.87 -33.30
CA GLY A 101 10.00 0.94 -32.41
C GLY A 101 9.44 -0.49 -32.41
N ASP A 102 10.05 -1.31 -31.55
CA ASP A 102 9.71 -2.72 -31.38
C ASP A 102 8.34 -2.89 -30.70
N PRO A 103 7.60 -3.98 -31.01
CA PRO A 103 6.42 -4.34 -30.24
C PRO A 103 6.79 -4.64 -28.77
N TYR A 104 5.86 -4.40 -27.86
CA TYR A 104 6.03 -4.73 -26.46
C TYR A 104 4.82 -5.47 -25.89
N PHE A 105 5.08 -6.41 -24.99
CA PHE A 105 4.09 -7.18 -24.27
C PHE A 105 3.86 -6.57 -22.89
N VAL A 106 2.59 -6.24 -22.61
CA VAL A 106 2.13 -5.83 -21.29
C VAL A 106 1.39 -7.02 -20.66
N PRO A 107 1.98 -7.67 -19.65
CA PRO A 107 1.30 -8.72 -18.91
C PRO A 107 0.05 -8.16 -18.22
N SER A 108 -1.03 -8.94 -18.24
CA SER A 108 -2.28 -8.67 -17.53
C SER A 108 -2.70 -9.88 -16.70
N GLY A 109 -3.49 -9.64 -15.66
CA GLY A 109 -3.93 -10.69 -14.74
C GLY A 109 -3.11 -10.74 -13.46
N LEU A 110 -2.81 -11.95 -12.98
CA LEU A 110 -2.20 -12.16 -11.66
C LEU A 110 -0.75 -11.66 -11.58
N SER A 111 -0.41 -11.08 -10.44
CA SER A 111 0.93 -10.56 -10.12
C SER A 111 1.29 -10.82 -8.67
N ILE A 112 2.59 -10.89 -8.40
CA ILE A 112 3.12 -10.71 -7.05
C ILE A 112 3.25 -9.21 -6.80
N VAL A 113 2.78 -8.75 -5.65
CA VAL A 113 2.81 -7.35 -5.25
C VAL A 113 3.67 -7.22 -4.01
N THR A 114 4.53 -6.22 -3.99
CA THR A 114 5.22 -5.76 -2.77
C THR A 114 5.00 -4.28 -2.60
N SER A 115 4.78 -3.85 -1.36
CA SER A 115 4.52 -2.45 -1.05
C SER A 115 5.29 -1.98 0.15
N ILE A 116 5.63 -0.70 0.16
CA ILE A 116 6.23 0.04 1.27
C ILE A 116 5.25 1.15 1.65
N ASN A 117 4.83 1.16 2.91
CA ASN A 117 3.83 2.09 3.43
C ASN A 117 4.50 3.43 3.75
N LEU A 118 4.01 4.50 3.12
CA LEU A 118 4.45 5.87 3.33
C LEU A 118 3.70 6.55 4.48
N VAL A 119 2.39 6.31 4.55
CA VAL A 119 1.52 6.95 5.55
C VAL A 119 0.50 5.94 6.03
N THR A 120 0.32 5.87 7.35
CA THR A 120 -0.74 5.09 7.99
C THR A 120 -1.71 6.04 8.66
N PHE A 121 -2.97 6.01 8.23
CA PHE A 121 -4.06 6.72 8.87
C PHE A 121 -4.80 5.75 9.79
N ASN A 122 -4.61 5.91 11.10
CA ASN A 122 -5.32 5.15 12.10
C ASN A 122 -6.03 6.11 13.06
N SER A 123 -7.35 5.94 13.22
CA SER A 123 -8.17 6.72 14.14
C SER A 123 -7.74 6.54 15.61
N ALA A 124 -7.13 5.40 15.95
CA ALA A 124 -6.55 5.10 17.26
C ALA A 124 -5.40 6.04 17.64
N LEU A 125 -4.68 6.58 16.66
CA LEU A 125 -3.48 7.40 16.85
C LEU A 125 -3.78 8.91 16.71
N GLY A 126 -5.02 9.31 16.98
CA GLY A 126 -5.44 10.72 16.92
C GLY A 126 -5.90 11.18 15.53
N GLY A 127 -6.10 10.27 14.57
CA GLY A 127 -6.71 10.55 13.26
C GLY A 127 -5.87 11.39 12.29
N ALA A 128 -4.77 12.01 12.74
CA ALA A 128 -3.78 12.62 11.88
C ALA A 128 -2.97 11.52 11.17
N GLY A 129 -2.77 11.66 9.85
CA GLY A 129 -1.92 10.75 9.09
C GLY A 129 -0.50 10.80 9.64
N LEU A 130 -0.06 9.72 10.27
CA LEU A 130 1.32 9.63 10.74
C LEU A 130 2.17 9.27 9.53
N PHE A 131 3.04 10.20 9.13
CA PHE A 131 4.05 9.89 8.14
C PHE A 131 4.90 8.75 8.71
N ASN A 132 4.99 7.67 7.97
CA ASN A 132 5.63 6.48 8.48
C ASN A 132 7.13 6.72 8.54
N GLN A 133 7.66 6.87 9.76
CA GLN A 133 9.10 7.04 9.99
C GLN A 133 9.83 5.70 9.95
N LYS A 134 9.10 4.59 9.75
CA LYS A 134 9.61 3.23 9.77
C LYS A 134 9.25 2.50 8.49
N LEU A 135 10.05 1.50 8.17
CA LEU A 135 9.85 0.68 6.99
C LEU A 135 8.76 -0.37 7.28
N ASP A 136 7.51 0.03 7.10
CA ASP A 136 6.38 -0.90 7.07
C ASP A 136 6.05 -1.26 5.63
N GLY A 137 5.50 -2.44 5.43
CA GLY A 137 5.16 -2.89 4.10
C GLY A 137 4.62 -4.29 4.07
N GLY A 138 4.42 -4.80 2.86
CA GLY A 138 3.82 -6.09 2.68
C GLY A 138 4.11 -6.73 1.33
N LEU A 139 3.71 -8.00 1.27
CA LEU A 139 3.81 -8.87 0.11
C LEU A 139 2.46 -9.53 -0.12
N GLY A 140 2.11 -9.73 -1.39
CA GLY A 140 0.78 -10.20 -1.73
C GLY A 140 0.58 -10.57 -3.17
N LEU A 141 -0.69 -10.74 -3.52
CA LEU A 141 -1.15 -11.08 -4.85
C LEU A 141 -2.05 -9.97 -5.37
N GLY A 142 -1.83 -9.59 -6.62
CA GLY A 142 -2.59 -8.57 -7.31
C GLY A 142 -3.19 -9.08 -8.60
N TYR A 143 -4.24 -8.42 -9.06
CA TYR A 143 -4.85 -8.62 -10.36
C TYR A 143 -4.97 -7.28 -11.08
N THR A 144 -4.33 -7.17 -12.25
CA THR A 144 -4.37 -5.94 -13.06
C THR A 144 -5.64 -5.89 -13.93
N PHE A 145 -6.39 -4.79 -13.82
CA PHE A 145 -7.53 -4.45 -14.67
C PHE A 145 -7.14 -3.31 -15.62
N GLY A 146 -7.19 -3.56 -16.92
CA GLY A 146 -6.75 -2.57 -17.92
C GLY A 146 -5.24 -2.31 -17.85
N GLU A 147 -4.83 -1.08 -18.15
CA GLU A 147 -3.40 -0.72 -18.27
C GLU A 147 -2.80 -0.18 -16.95
N ASN A 148 -3.60 0.54 -16.16
CA ASN A 148 -3.08 1.34 -15.05
C ASN A 148 -3.69 0.99 -13.68
N VAL A 149 -4.70 0.12 -13.60
CA VAL A 149 -5.38 -0.16 -12.33
C VAL A 149 -5.15 -1.60 -11.90
N GLN A 150 -4.89 -1.82 -10.63
CA GLN A 150 -4.73 -3.14 -10.05
C GLN A 150 -5.40 -3.21 -8.67
N LEU A 151 -6.01 -4.35 -8.35
CA LEU A 151 -6.42 -4.67 -6.98
C LEU A 151 -5.47 -5.71 -6.41
N ALA A 152 -5.09 -5.58 -5.14
CA ALA A 152 -4.22 -6.54 -4.49
C ALA A 152 -4.65 -6.86 -3.06
N LEU A 153 -4.44 -8.11 -2.67
CA LEU A 153 -4.50 -8.56 -1.29
C LEU A 153 -3.08 -8.78 -0.79
N THR A 154 -2.72 -8.13 0.30
CA THR A 154 -1.36 -8.07 0.83
C THR A 154 -1.33 -8.48 2.29
N TYR A 155 -0.35 -9.29 2.67
CA TYR A 155 0.04 -9.51 4.05
C TYR A 155 1.05 -8.41 4.42
N GLU A 156 0.73 -7.65 5.45
CA GLU A 156 1.44 -6.43 5.82
C GLU A 156 1.98 -6.55 7.25
N MET A 157 3.21 -6.09 7.44
CA MET A 157 3.84 -5.90 8.74
C MET A 157 3.89 -4.41 9.03
N ILE A 158 3.20 -3.97 10.07
CA ILE A 158 3.03 -2.55 10.40
C ILE A 158 3.51 -2.30 11.82
N SER A 159 4.36 -1.29 12.00
CA SER A 159 4.86 -0.90 13.31
C SER A 159 3.83 -0.04 14.03
N PHE A 160 3.38 -0.50 15.19
CA PHE A 160 2.54 0.29 16.09
C PHE A 160 3.26 0.51 17.42
N ARG A 161 3.16 1.74 17.93
CA ARG A 161 3.57 2.07 19.29
C ARG A 161 2.55 1.47 20.26
N GLN A 162 2.98 0.60 21.15
CA GLN A 162 2.12 -0.15 22.06
C GLN A 162 2.64 -0.06 23.50
N PRO A 163 1.76 -0.09 24.52
CA PRO A 163 2.19 -0.11 25.91
C PRO A 163 2.98 -1.39 26.20
N ARG A 164 4.02 -1.26 27.02
CA ARG A 164 4.79 -2.39 27.53
C ARG A 164 3.94 -3.26 28.45
N ASP A 165 4.38 -4.51 28.62
CA ASP A 165 3.55 -5.51 29.30
C ASP A 165 3.33 -5.19 30.79
N PHE A 166 4.27 -4.52 31.47
CA PHE A 166 4.07 -4.08 32.86
C PHE A 166 2.91 -3.08 33.02
N LEU A 167 2.64 -2.24 32.01
CA LEU A 167 1.48 -1.34 32.05
C LEU A 167 0.16 -2.12 31.95
N LYS A 168 0.17 -3.31 31.33
CA LYS A 168 -1.01 -4.19 31.28
C LYS A 168 -1.38 -4.74 32.64
N GLU A 169 -0.38 -5.04 33.46
CA GLU A 169 -0.57 -5.52 34.83
C GLU A 169 -1.08 -4.42 35.77
N LEU A 170 -0.82 -3.16 35.44
CA LEU A 170 -1.23 -1.98 36.22
C LEU A 170 -2.57 -1.37 35.77
N ASN A 171 -3.31 -2.02 34.86
CA ASN A 171 -4.60 -1.51 34.39
C ASN A 171 -5.58 -1.35 35.56
N GLY A 172 -6.21 -0.18 35.66
CA GLY A 172 -7.11 0.20 36.76
C GLY A 172 -6.40 0.63 38.04
N GLN A 173 -5.06 0.72 38.05
CA GLN A 173 -4.27 1.11 39.22
C GLN A 173 -3.56 2.45 39.01
N THR A 174 -3.21 3.13 40.10
CA THR A 174 -2.35 4.32 40.03
C THR A 174 -0.90 3.89 39.77
N VAL A 175 -0.24 4.56 38.82
CA VAL A 175 1.17 4.33 38.52
C VAL A 175 2.02 5.31 39.34
N GLU A 176 3.01 4.82 40.08
CA GLU A 176 3.93 5.65 40.84
C GLU A 176 5.36 5.57 40.26
N VAL A 177 6.01 6.73 40.16
CA VAL A 177 7.37 6.88 39.66
C VAL A 177 8.14 7.70 40.67
N ASN A 178 9.23 7.15 41.22
CA ASN A 178 10.03 7.80 42.26
C ASN A 178 9.21 8.30 43.46
N GLY A 179 8.18 7.55 43.86
CA GLY A 179 7.30 7.89 44.99
C GLY A 179 6.27 9.00 44.70
N SER A 180 6.14 9.44 43.44
CA SER A 180 5.11 10.39 43.00
C SER A 180 4.16 9.74 42.01
N LYS A 181 2.87 10.10 42.06
CA LYS A 181 1.88 9.61 41.10
C LYS A 181 2.15 10.15 39.70
N LEU A 182 2.10 9.27 38.71
CA LEU A 182 2.21 9.62 37.31
C LEU A 182 0.93 10.34 36.86
N MET A 183 1.06 11.55 36.34
CA MET A 183 -0.09 12.39 35.92
C MET A 183 -0.44 12.24 34.45
N SER A 184 0.51 11.81 33.62
CA SER A 184 0.35 11.67 32.18
C SER A 184 1.34 10.68 31.61
N LEU A 185 0.97 10.03 30.51
CA LEU A 185 1.87 9.20 29.71
C LEU A 185 2.27 9.95 28.44
N ASN A 186 3.57 9.97 28.14
CA ASN A 186 4.07 10.43 26.86
C ASN A 186 4.26 9.22 25.93
N LEU A 187 3.64 9.23 24.75
CA LEU A 187 3.71 8.13 23.77
C LEU A 187 5.14 7.92 23.23
N ASP A 188 5.97 8.96 23.24
CA ASP A 188 7.37 8.90 22.79
C ASP A 188 8.30 8.32 23.87
N ASP A 189 7.81 8.11 25.09
CA ASP A 189 8.60 7.56 26.19
C ASP A 189 8.83 6.06 26.02
N ASN A 190 10.10 5.67 25.84
CA ASN A 190 10.50 4.28 25.63
C ASN A 190 10.46 3.44 26.91
N ASP A 191 10.35 4.05 28.09
CA ASP A 191 10.21 3.31 29.35
C ASP A 191 8.80 2.73 29.49
N TYR A 192 7.80 3.38 28.90
CA TYR A 192 6.38 2.97 28.95
C TYR A 192 5.91 2.28 27.68
N PHE A 193 6.43 2.69 26.52
CA PHE A 193 5.98 2.21 25.22
C PHE A 193 7.10 1.54 24.44
N ILE A 194 6.70 0.65 23.55
CA ILE A 194 7.59 -0.04 22.63
C ILE A 194 6.91 -0.20 21.28
N ASP A 195 7.72 -0.21 20.24
CA ASP A 195 7.25 -0.46 18.89
C ASP A 195 7.14 -1.95 18.64
N LYS A 196 5.95 -2.40 18.23
CA LYS A 196 5.67 -3.79 17.89
C LYS A 196 5.26 -3.87 16.43
N TYR A 197 5.86 -4.79 15.69
CA TYR A 197 5.39 -5.12 14.35
C TYR A 197 4.20 -6.06 14.47
N ILE A 198 3.06 -5.59 13.95
CA ILE A 198 1.80 -6.31 14.04
C ILE A 198 1.44 -6.82 12.65
N PRO A 199 1.19 -8.14 12.52
CA PRO A 199 0.78 -8.73 11.26
C PRO A 199 -0.66 -8.32 10.93
N SER A 200 -0.90 -8.09 9.65
CA SER A 200 -2.18 -7.58 9.17
C SER A 200 -2.43 -7.99 7.72
N ILE A 201 -3.67 -7.78 7.27
CA ILE A 201 -4.04 -7.97 5.88
C ILE A 201 -4.55 -6.65 5.29
N SER A 202 -4.20 -6.37 4.04
CA SER A 202 -4.68 -5.17 3.35
C SER A 202 -5.20 -5.46 1.95
N LEU A 203 -6.37 -4.91 1.65
CA LEU A 203 -6.90 -4.79 0.29
C LEU A 203 -6.46 -3.43 -0.28
N LYS A 204 -5.70 -3.45 -1.37
CA LYS A 204 -5.10 -2.26 -1.99
C LYS A 204 -5.62 -2.02 -3.40
N ILE A 205 -5.96 -0.77 -3.69
CA ILE A 205 -6.16 -0.26 -5.05
C ILE A 205 -4.86 0.40 -5.47
N ILE A 206 -4.27 -0.10 -6.56
CA ILE A 206 -2.95 0.31 -7.06
C ILE A 206 -3.14 1.02 -8.40
N TYR A 207 -2.59 2.21 -8.51
CA TYR A 207 -2.41 2.92 -9.77
C TYR A 207 -0.97 2.71 -10.27
N ILE A 208 -0.83 2.04 -11.41
CA ILE A 208 0.44 1.79 -12.09
C ILE A 208 0.86 3.04 -12.87
N LEU A 209 2.10 3.45 -12.64
CA LEU A 209 2.79 4.53 -13.34
C LEU A 209 3.50 3.95 -14.57
N ASN A 210 3.09 4.39 -15.76
CA ASN A 210 3.52 3.85 -17.07
C ASN A 210 4.48 4.74 -17.83
#